data_AF-I1C8D9-F1
#
_entry.id   AF-I1C8D9-F1
#
_cell.length_a   1.000
_cell.length_b   1.000
_cell.length_c   1.000
_cell.angle_alpha   90.00
_cell.angle_beta   90.00
_cell.angle_gamma   90.00
#
_symmetry.space_group_name_H-M   'P 1'
#
loop_
_entity.id
_entity.type
_entity.pdbx_description
1 polymer ?
#
loop_
_entity_poly.entity_id
_entity_poly.type
_entity_poly.pdbx_seq_one_letter_code
_entity_poly.pdbx_strand_id
1 'polypeptide(L)'
;MIAKYTQPLNSTFLVKAYKDAHKRLFLFDYDGTLTPIVNNPADAQPTSTLLHCLHLLCKDPANIVWVISGRDQLFLDLHLGSKIPRLGLSAEHGSFMKKTHDWTDMLENADMSWKEKALGLFQKYTDQNPGTVIEQKKSSITWHYRNAADIENA
;
A
#
# COMPACT_ATOMS: atom_id res chain seq x y z
N MET A 1 9.67 -9.27 -28.58
CA MET A 1 8.41 -8.72 -28.01
C MET A 1 8.54 -7.20 -27.98
N ILE A 2 7.66 -6.47 -28.66
CA ILE A 2 7.63 -5.01 -28.59
C ILE A 2 6.86 -4.65 -27.31
N ALA A 3 7.50 -4.01 -26.35
CA ALA A 3 6.84 -3.45 -25.18
C ALA A 3 5.77 -2.46 -25.68
N LYS A 4 4.49 -2.77 -25.45
CA LYS A 4 3.41 -1.81 -25.68
C LYS A 4 3.44 -0.80 -24.55
N TYR A 5 4.12 0.31 -24.77
CA TYR A 5 4.08 1.45 -23.86
C TYR A 5 2.66 2.04 -23.83
N THR A 6 2.18 2.35 -22.63
CA THR A 6 0.93 3.07 -22.41
C THR A 6 1.10 4.53 -22.85
N GLN A 7 0.03 5.13 -23.37
CA GLN A 7 0.05 6.55 -23.73
C GLN A 7 0.14 7.40 -22.45
N PRO A 8 0.83 8.55 -22.47
CA PRO A 8 0.83 9.48 -21.35
C PRO A 8 -0.60 9.92 -20.98
N LEU A 9 -0.80 10.24 -19.71
CA LEU A 9 -2.08 10.74 -19.22
C LEU A 9 -2.48 12.04 -19.95
N ASN A 10 -3.67 12.06 -20.57
CA ASN A 10 -4.23 13.28 -21.14
C ASN A 10 -4.84 14.16 -20.05
N SER A 11 -4.02 15.06 -19.49
CA SER A 11 -4.42 15.95 -18.39
C SER A 11 -5.58 16.88 -18.77
N THR A 12 -5.65 17.34 -20.01
CA THR A 12 -6.74 18.22 -20.48
C THR A 12 -8.09 17.50 -20.42
N PHE A 13 -8.12 16.26 -20.91
CA PHE A 13 -9.31 15.41 -20.81
C PHE A 13 -9.67 15.10 -19.36
N LEU A 14 -8.69 14.74 -18.53
CA LEU A 14 -8.92 14.43 -17.12
C LEU A 14 -9.52 15.62 -16.37
N VAL A 15 -9.00 16.83 -16.58
CA VAL A 15 -9.51 18.05 -15.94
C VAL A 15 -10.94 18.35 -16.39
N LYS A 16 -11.26 18.14 -17.67
CA LYS A 16 -12.64 18.28 -18.16
C LYS A 16 -13.56 17.26 -17.48
N ALA A 17 -13.19 15.98 -17.50
CA ALA A 17 -13.97 14.92 -16.87
C ALA A 17 -14.15 15.16 -15.35
N TYR A 18 -13.12 15.67 -14.67
CA TYR A 18 -13.18 16.05 -13.26
C TYR A 18 -14.21 17.15 -13.00
N LYS A 19 -14.28 18.17 -13.87
CA LYS A 19 -15.24 19.28 -13.74
C LYS A 19 -16.67 18.85 -14.04
N ASP A 20 -16.86 17.96 -15.01
CA ASP A 20 -18.17 17.48 -15.44
C ASP A 20 -18.78 16.45 -14.46
N ALA A 21 -17.96 15.76 -13.66
CA ALA A 21 -18.41 14.72 -12.75
C ALA A 21 -18.98 15.27 -11.43
N HIS A 22 -20.14 14.74 -11.02
CA HIS A 22 -20.83 15.13 -9.77
C HIS A 22 -20.43 14.29 -8.54
N LYS A 23 -19.76 13.15 -8.75
CA LYS A 23 -19.24 12.29 -7.69
C LYS A 23 -17.97 11.61 -8.18
N ARG A 24 -16.88 11.76 -7.44
CA ARG A 24 -15.52 11.43 -7.90
C ARG A 24 -14.83 10.55 -6.88
N LEU A 25 -14.21 9.47 -7.34
CA LEU A 25 -13.43 8.55 -6.52
C LEU A 25 -11.96 8.64 -6.93
N PHE A 26 -11.10 9.00 -5.98
CA PHE A 26 -9.66 9.01 -6.14
C PHE A 26 -9.07 7.84 -5.35
N LEU A 27 -8.30 7.01 -6.04
CA LEU A 27 -7.62 5.85 -5.47
C LEU A 27 -6.13 6.00 -5.76
N PHE A 28 -5.35 6.32 -4.74
CA PHE A 28 -3.92 6.53 -4.88
C PHE A 28 -3.15 5.42 -4.19
N ASP A 29 -2.19 4.84 -4.91
CA ASP A 29 -1.09 4.14 -4.25
C ASP A 29 -0.14 5.15 -3.58
N TYR A 30 0.69 4.72 -2.63
CA TYR A 30 1.58 5.60 -1.88
C TYR A 30 3.03 5.56 -2.37
N ASP A 31 3.74 4.46 -2.12
CA ASP A 31 5.18 4.32 -2.40
C ASP A 31 5.43 4.16 -3.90
N GLY A 32 6.26 5.04 -4.47
CA GLY A 32 6.50 5.09 -5.92
C GLY A 32 5.40 5.78 -6.72
N THR A 33 4.31 6.21 -6.07
CA THR A 33 3.18 6.91 -6.71
C THR A 33 3.02 8.34 -6.19
N LEU A 34 2.73 8.50 -4.90
CA LEU A 34 2.62 9.82 -4.25
C LEU A 34 3.94 10.29 -3.65
N THR A 35 4.82 9.35 -3.27
CA THR A 35 6.18 9.61 -2.80
C THR A 35 7.19 8.82 -3.64
N PRO A 36 8.41 9.33 -3.89
CA PRO A 36 9.46 8.55 -4.55
C PRO A 36 9.80 7.27 -3.80
N ILE A 37 10.33 6.28 -4.53
CA ILE A 37 10.93 5.09 -3.93
C ILE A 37 12.23 5.50 -3.22
N VAL A 38 12.36 5.10 -1.95
CA VAL A 38 13.52 5.39 -1.11
C VAL A 38 14.12 4.08 -0.58
N ASN A 39 15.42 4.09 -0.27
CA ASN A 39 16.13 2.91 0.23
C ASN A 39 15.68 2.52 1.65
N ASN A 40 15.45 3.50 2.51
CA ASN A 40 14.94 3.29 3.85
C ASN A 40 13.44 3.60 3.88
N PRO A 41 12.56 2.62 4.14
CA PRO A 41 11.12 2.83 4.13
C PRO A 41 10.63 3.94 5.07
N ALA A 42 11.33 4.24 6.17
CA ALA A 42 10.96 5.32 7.09
C ALA A 42 11.11 6.73 6.50
N ASP A 43 11.91 6.87 5.44
CA ASP A 43 12.21 8.15 4.80
C ASP A 43 11.16 8.53 3.73
N ALA A 44 10.21 7.64 3.44
CA ALA A 44 9.13 7.85 2.46
C ALA A 44 8.02 8.78 3.00
N GLN A 45 8.40 9.91 3.59
CA GLN A 45 7.47 10.83 4.24
C GLN A 45 6.79 11.75 3.21
N PRO A 46 5.51 12.10 3.43
CA PRO A 46 4.79 12.95 2.49
C PRO A 46 5.33 14.38 2.55
N THR A 47 5.50 15.00 1.38
CA THR A 47 5.89 16.42 1.32
C THR A 47 4.74 17.33 1.76
N SER A 48 5.05 18.56 2.16
CA SER A 48 4.05 19.58 2.48
C SER A 48 3.08 19.84 1.31
N THR A 49 3.60 19.85 0.09
CA THR A 49 2.81 20.00 -1.14
C THR A 49 1.83 18.84 -1.32
N LEU A 50 2.28 17.59 -1.13
CA LEU A 50 1.40 16.42 -1.23
C LEU A 50 0.26 16.49 -0.21
N LEU A 51 0.59 16.78 1.06
CA LEU A 51 -0.41 16.93 2.12
C LEU A 51 -1.41 18.03 1.79
N HIS A 52 -0.95 19.17 1.27
CA HIS A 52 -1.81 20.26 0.85
C HIS A 52 -2.76 19.85 -0.30
N CYS A 53 -2.25 19.18 -1.33
CA CYS A 53 -3.05 18.69 -2.45
C CYS A 53 -4.13 17.70 -2.00
N LEU A 54 -3.76 16.71 -1.18
CA LEU A 54 -4.72 15.74 -0.63
C LEU A 54 -5.77 16.42 0.24
N HIS A 55 -5.37 17.41 1.05
CA HIS A 55 -6.29 18.20 1.85
C HIS A 55 -7.30 18.96 0.97
N LEU A 56 -6.85 19.61 -0.10
CA LEU A 56 -7.73 20.32 -1.05
C LEU A 56 -8.69 19.36 -1.76
N LEU A 57 -8.21 18.21 -2.23
CA LEU A 57 -9.07 17.18 -2.84
C LEU A 57 -10.12 16.69 -1.85
N CYS A 58 -9.70 16.41 -0.61
CA CYS A 58 -10.60 15.95 0.43
C CYS A 58 -11.60 17.03 0.85
N LYS A 59 -11.31 18.33 0.67
CA LYS A 59 -12.17 19.48 1.05
C LYS A 59 -13.44 19.61 0.19
N ASP A 60 -13.42 19.10 -1.03
CA ASP A 60 -14.60 19.06 -1.89
C ASP A 60 -15.51 17.87 -1.51
N PRO A 61 -16.79 18.09 -1.13
CA PRO A 61 -17.70 17.02 -0.70
C PRO A 61 -18.08 16.05 -1.82
N ALA A 62 -17.89 16.40 -3.10
CA ALA A 62 -18.11 15.48 -4.22
C ALA A 62 -16.95 14.49 -4.41
N ASN A 63 -15.84 14.67 -3.68
CA ASN A 63 -14.68 13.81 -3.74
C ASN A 63 -14.68 12.78 -2.61
N ILE A 64 -14.48 11.52 -2.98
CA ILE A 64 -14.13 10.43 -2.09
C ILE A 64 -12.67 10.09 -2.41
N VAL A 65 -11.77 10.30 -1.44
CA VAL A 65 -10.32 10.16 -1.66
C VAL A 65 -9.79 9.05 -0.77
N TRP A 66 -9.04 8.13 -1.36
CA TRP A 66 -8.39 7.03 -0.67
C TRP A 66 -6.91 6.94 -1.00
N VAL A 67 -6.11 6.66 0.02
CA VAL A 67 -4.75 6.11 -0.14
C VAL A 67 -4.82 4.62 0.16
N ILE A 68 -4.43 3.79 -0.80
CA ILE A 68 -4.38 2.33 -0.71
C ILE A 68 -2.91 1.93 -0.79
N SER A 69 -2.37 1.37 0.29
CA SER A 69 -0.94 1.15 0.42
C SER A 69 -0.62 -0.22 1.02
N GLY A 70 0.59 -0.70 0.76
CA GLY A 70 1.20 -1.81 1.48
C GLY A 70 1.73 -1.45 2.87
N ARG A 71 1.75 -0.16 3.23
CA ARG A 71 2.18 0.33 4.55
C ARG A 71 1.23 -0.14 5.65
N ASP A 72 1.75 -0.24 6.86
CA ASP A 72 0.97 -0.55 8.05
C ASP A 72 0.08 0.63 8.48
N GLN A 73 -0.86 0.35 9.39
CA GLN A 73 -1.83 1.31 9.90
C GLN A 73 -1.17 2.47 10.64
N LEU A 74 -0.12 2.21 11.42
CA LEU A 74 0.57 3.20 12.25
C LEU A 74 1.24 4.27 11.38
N PHE A 75 1.96 3.84 10.34
CA PHE A 75 2.58 4.73 9.38
C PHE A 75 1.54 5.62 8.69
N LEU A 76 0.47 5.03 8.15
CA LEU A 76 -0.56 5.78 7.44
C LEU A 76 -1.30 6.77 8.35
N ASP A 77 -1.57 6.39 9.61
CA ASP A 77 -2.18 7.31 10.57
C ASP A 77 -1.24 8.46 10.96
N LEU A 78 0.03 8.17 11.26
CA LEU A 78 1.00 9.18 11.66
C LEU A 78 1.24 10.21 10.55
N HIS A 79 1.38 9.75 9.32
CA HIS A 79 1.78 10.61 8.21
C HIS A 79 0.61 11.25 7.45
N LEU A 80 -0.56 10.60 7.40
CA LEU A 80 -1.70 11.05 6.61
C LEU A 80 -2.98 11.21 7.44
N GLY A 81 -3.42 10.15 8.12
CA GLY A 81 -4.73 10.10 8.80
C GLY A 81 -4.91 11.17 9.87
N SER A 82 -3.91 11.35 10.73
CA SER A 82 -3.89 12.37 11.79
C SER A 82 -3.91 13.81 11.25
N LYS A 83 -3.51 14.01 9.98
CA LYS A 83 -3.43 15.33 9.33
C LYS A 83 -4.63 15.64 8.45
N ILE A 84 -5.33 14.62 7.94
CA ILE A 84 -6.43 14.78 6.97
C ILE A 84 -7.61 13.87 7.36
N PRO A 85 -8.52 14.33 8.24
CA PRO A 85 -9.57 13.47 8.81
C PRO A 85 -10.58 12.87 7.81
N ARG A 86 -10.71 13.45 6.60
CA ARG A 86 -11.63 12.96 5.55
C ARG A 86 -10.96 12.05 4.52
N LEU A 87 -9.68 11.75 4.68
CA LEU A 87 -8.95 10.86 3.79
C LEU A 87 -9.23 9.41 4.19
N GLY A 88 -9.73 8.60 3.24
CA GLY A 88 -9.81 7.16 3.42
C GLY A 88 -8.42 6.54 3.34
N LEU A 89 -8.14 5.57 4.21
CA LEU A 89 -6.86 4.85 4.26
C LEU A 89 -7.09 3.35 4.16
N SER A 90 -6.29 2.68 3.35
CA SER A 90 -6.25 1.24 3.26
C SER A 90 -4.82 0.76 3.47
N ALA A 91 -4.59 -0.03 4.52
CA ALA A 91 -3.29 -0.53 4.92
C ALA A 91 -3.10 -2.00 4.51
N GLU A 92 -1.84 -2.45 4.51
CA GLU A 92 -1.44 -3.83 4.23
C GLU A 92 -2.17 -4.43 3.03
N HIS A 93 -2.14 -3.71 1.90
CA HIS A 93 -2.73 -4.15 0.62
C HIS A 93 -4.25 -4.44 0.68
N GLY A 94 -5.00 -3.73 1.54
CA GLY A 94 -6.46 -3.88 1.65
C GLY A 94 -6.92 -4.70 2.86
N SER A 95 -5.99 -5.16 3.69
CA SER A 95 -6.30 -5.93 4.90
C SER A 95 -7.03 -5.08 5.95
N PHE A 96 -6.74 -3.78 5.97
CA PHE A 96 -7.39 -2.86 6.90
C PHE A 96 -7.88 -1.63 6.15
N MET A 97 -9.07 -1.15 6.50
CA MET A 97 -9.66 0.05 5.91
C MET A 97 -10.11 1.02 6.99
N LYS A 98 -9.81 2.30 6.83
CA LYS A 98 -10.25 3.39 7.71
C LYS A 98 -10.90 4.47 6.87
N LYS A 99 -12.22 4.62 7.01
CA LYS A 99 -13.00 5.64 6.31
C LYS A 99 -13.13 6.94 7.11
N THR A 100 -13.16 6.83 8.43
CA THR A 100 -13.30 7.97 9.35
C THR A 100 -12.25 7.88 10.45
N HIS A 101 -12.60 7.30 11.60
CA HIS A 101 -11.76 7.32 12.80
C HIS A 101 -11.15 5.95 13.07
N ASP A 102 -11.93 4.89 12.92
CA ASP A 102 -11.53 3.54 13.27
C ASP A 102 -11.12 2.72 12.05
N TRP A 103 -10.12 1.87 12.26
CA TRP A 103 -9.73 0.85 11.30
C TRP A 103 -10.69 -0.33 11.40
N THR A 104 -11.18 -0.77 10.26
CA THR A 104 -11.91 -2.01 10.07
C THR A 104 -10.93 -3.07 9.58
N ASP A 105 -10.87 -4.18 10.29
CA ASP A 105 -10.13 -5.37 9.86
C ASP A 105 -10.96 -6.15 8.85
N MET A 106 -10.53 -6.15 7.59
CA MET A 106 -11.25 -6.83 6.51
C MET A 106 -11.07 -8.35 6.57
N LEU A 107 -10.19 -8.83 7.46
CA LEU A 107 -9.85 -10.23 7.62
C LEU A 107 -10.44 -10.87 8.88
N GLU A 108 -11.19 -10.11 9.68
CA GLU A 108 -11.69 -10.57 10.99
C GLU A 108 -12.44 -11.91 10.88
N ASN A 109 -13.19 -12.10 9.80
CA ASN A 109 -13.96 -13.31 9.53
C ASN A 109 -13.36 -14.20 8.43
N ALA A 110 -12.13 -13.91 8.01
CA ALA A 110 -11.46 -14.69 6.97
C ALA A 110 -10.89 -15.99 7.56
N ASP A 111 -11.08 -17.09 6.83
CA ASP A 111 -10.42 -18.35 7.17
C ASP A 111 -8.91 -18.24 6.89
N MET A 112 -8.12 -18.26 7.96
CA MET A 112 -6.66 -18.19 7.92
C MET A 112 -5.98 -19.56 8.07
N SER A 113 -6.73 -20.66 8.02
CA SER A 113 -6.20 -22.02 8.15
C SER A 113 -5.15 -22.38 7.09
N TRP A 114 -5.20 -21.71 5.93
CA TRP A 114 -4.19 -21.85 4.88
C TRP A 114 -2.80 -21.41 5.33
N LYS A 115 -2.70 -20.47 6.28
CA LYS A 115 -1.42 -19.92 6.74
C LYS A 115 -0.58 -20.98 7.43
N GLU A 116 -1.19 -21.84 8.24
CA GLU A 116 -0.47 -22.92 8.92
C GLU A 116 0.18 -23.87 7.91
N LYS A 117 -0.56 -24.25 6.86
CA LYS A 117 -0.04 -25.08 5.76
C LYS A 117 1.10 -24.38 5.01
N ALA A 118 0.94 -23.11 4.70
CA ALA A 118 1.96 -22.32 4.01
C ALA A 118 3.22 -22.12 4.86
N LEU A 119 3.07 -21.91 6.18
CA LEU A 119 4.19 -21.82 7.12
C LEU A 119 4.97 -23.12 7.20
N GLY A 120 4.30 -24.27 7.26
CA GLY A 120 4.97 -25.57 7.22
C GLY A 120 5.82 -25.74 5.96
N LEU A 121 5.31 -25.29 4.80
CA LEU A 121 6.06 -25.30 3.55
C LEU A 121 7.26 -24.35 3.58
N PHE A 122 7.06 -23.10 4.00
CA PHE A 122 8.12 -22.09 4.05
C PHE A 122 9.21 -22.46 5.05
N GLN A 123 8.85 -23.05 6.19
CA GLN A 123 9.81 -23.49 7.20
C GLN A 123 10.74 -24.56 6.62
N LYS A 124 10.18 -25.55 5.89
CA LYS A 124 10.98 -26.56 5.21
C LYS A 124 12.04 -25.97 4.29
N TYR A 125 11.71 -24.94 3.52
CA TYR A 125 12.69 -24.27 2.65
C TYR A 125 13.65 -23.39 3.44
N THR A 126 13.19 -22.74 4.50
CA THR A 126 14.02 -21.88 5.34
C THR A 126 15.12 -22.69 6.05
N ASP A 127 14.77 -23.87 6.58
CA ASP A 127 15.71 -24.77 7.25
C ASP A 127 16.82 -25.27 6.33
N GLN A 128 16.54 -25.37 5.02
CA GLN A 128 17.47 -25.86 4.01
C GLN A 128 18.33 -24.75 3.39
N ASN A 129 17.99 -23.48 3.61
CA ASN A 129 18.62 -22.35 2.93
C ASN A 129 19.03 -21.29 3.97
N PRO A 130 20.27 -21.39 4.52
CA PRO A 130 20.79 -20.41 5.49
C PRO A 130 20.69 -18.99 4.95
N GLY A 131 20.31 -18.04 5.82
CA GLY A 131 20.16 -16.62 5.45
C GLY A 131 18.79 -16.25 4.88
N THR A 132 17.89 -17.22 4.67
CA THR A 132 16.48 -16.94 4.34
C THR A 132 15.64 -16.69 5.61
N VAL A 133 14.55 -15.93 5.48
CA VAL A 133 13.71 -15.51 6.62
C VAL A 133 12.22 -15.54 6.25
N ILE A 134 11.38 -15.97 7.18
CA ILE A 134 9.92 -15.89 7.05
C ILE A 134 9.42 -14.65 7.81
N GLU A 135 8.66 -13.80 7.12
CA GLU A 135 7.91 -12.70 7.73
C GLU A 135 6.42 -13.03 7.73
N GLN A 136 5.80 -13.03 8.90
CA GLN A 136 4.37 -13.26 9.06
C GLN A 136 3.66 -11.92 9.29
N LYS A 137 2.76 -11.57 8.38
CA LYS A 137 1.81 -10.43 8.54
C LYS A 137 0.44 -10.96 8.89
N LYS A 138 -0.57 -10.11 9.06
CA LYS A 138 -1.92 -10.59 9.41
C LYS A 138 -2.58 -11.37 8.27
N SER A 139 -2.63 -10.80 7.07
CA SER A 139 -3.19 -11.43 5.85
C SER A 139 -2.23 -12.31 5.07
N SER A 140 -0.93 -12.19 5.31
CA SER A 140 0.07 -12.73 4.38
C SER A 140 1.26 -13.33 5.09
N ILE A 141 2.02 -14.13 4.35
CA ILE A 141 3.30 -14.67 4.75
C ILE A 141 4.25 -14.37 3.60
N THR A 142 5.42 -13.81 3.90
CA THR A 142 6.46 -13.51 2.92
C THR A 142 7.70 -14.33 3.23
N TRP A 143 8.30 -14.94 2.21
CA TRP A 143 9.58 -15.63 2.33
C TRP A 143 10.68 -14.80 1.65
N HIS A 144 11.64 -14.34 2.45
CA HIS A 144 12.75 -13.50 2.02
C HIS A 144 13.96 -14.38 1.71
N TYR A 145 14.40 -14.38 0.45
CA TYR A 145 15.55 -15.19 -0.01
C TYR A 145 16.76 -14.35 -0.43
N ARG A 146 16.69 -13.03 -0.32
CA ARG A 146 17.75 -12.11 -0.81
C ARG A 146 19.12 -12.37 -0.19
N ASN A 147 19.15 -12.84 1.06
CA ASN A 147 20.38 -13.11 1.81
C ASN A 147 20.68 -14.62 1.89
N ALA A 148 20.02 -15.45 1.08
CA ALA A 148 20.32 -16.87 1.01
C ALA A 148 21.81 -17.07 0.72
N ALA A 149 22.47 -17.95 1.48
CA ALA A 149 23.84 -18.35 1.21
C ALA A 149 23.91 -19.02 -0.16
N ASP A 150 24.88 -18.61 -0.97
CA ASP A 150 25.11 -19.18 -2.29
C ASP A 150 25.79 -20.54 -2.12
N ILE A 151 25.01 -21.62 -2.23
CA ILE A 151 25.46 -22.98 -1.90
C ILE A 151 26.47 -23.50 -2.94
N GLU A 152 26.58 -22.85 -4.10
CA GLU A 152 27.59 -23.17 -5.14
C GLU A 152 28.96 -22.52 -4.91
N ASN A 153 29.08 -21.57 -3.98
CA ASN A 153 30.32 -20.82 -3.71
C ASN A 153 30.81 -20.93 -2.25
N ALA A 154 30.32 -21.92 -1.49
CA ALA A 154 30.69 -22.16 -0.09
C ALA A 154 31.77 -23.26 0.06
#